data_AF-A0A401NNK6-F1
#
_entry.id   AF-A0A401NNK6-F1
#
_cell.length_a   1.000
_cell.length_b   1.000
_cell.length_c   1.000
_cell.angle_alpha   90.00
_cell.angle_beta   90.00
_cell.angle_gamma   90.00
#
_symmetry.space_group_name_H-M   'P 1'
#
loop_
_entity.id
_entity.type
_entity.pdbx_description
1 polymer ?
#
loop_
_entity_poly.entity_id
_entity_poly.type
_entity_poly.pdbx_seq_one_letter_code
_entity_poly.pdbx_strand_id
1 'polypeptide(L)'
;MFKIRSNYIVIFITDTYVECETPTGKGNVPRFIKLSEHKRLDKRFQPNRPAAWSVKSGTMRVKLSPRTEELAKPKSIHKDPIDVEINDDILFAVSSTRTDQLAEHKIHSDPPARKSYLWDYPYWDHEISEEAKTVSPTERIVQLAKPKGDYAGYVPSRPLDQPVSETVMSYTATERIEELAKPKSRIAAAKAEDPFVISEAAKNAVATSRLEKLAIPLPRKVTRKKL
;
A
#
# COMPACT_ATOMS: atom_id res chain seq x y z
N MET A 1 50.30 9.61 9.39
CA MET A 1 49.99 8.55 8.41
C MET A 1 49.63 7.29 9.18
N PHE A 2 48.35 7.13 9.56
CA PHE A 2 47.84 5.98 10.32
C PHE A 2 46.83 5.23 9.47
N LYS A 3 47.11 3.96 9.21
CA LYS A 3 46.31 3.07 8.37
C LYS A 3 45.48 2.19 9.30
N ILE A 4 44.23 2.56 9.54
CA ILE A 4 43.31 1.75 10.34
C ILE A 4 42.75 0.66 9.44
N ARG A 5 43.29 -0.55 9.56
CA ARG A 5 42.62 -1.77 9.13
C ARG A 5 41.70 -2.20 10.27
N SER A 6 40.39 -2.06 10.12
CA SER A 6 39.44 -2.67 11.05
C SER A 6 38.30 -3.29 10.25
N ASN A 7 38.44 -4.59 9.98
CA ASN A 7 37.40 -5.43 9.39
C ASN A 7 36.80 -6.28 10.52
N TYR A 8 35.96 -5.69 11.38
CA TYR A 8 35.17 -6.44 12.35
C TYR A 8 33.79 -5.79 12.51
N ILE A 9 32.74 -6.61 12.44
CA ILE A 9 31.39 -6.27 12.89
C ILE A 9 31.17 -7.10 14.15
N VAL A 10 31.02 -6.43 15.30
CA VAL A 10 30.71 -7.06 16.58
C VAL A 10 29.19 -7.00 16.77
N ILE A 11 28.53 -8.17 16.80
CA ILE A 11 27.10 -8.30 17.09
C ILE A 11 26.97 -8.91 18.49
N PHE A 12 26.36 -8.18 19.42
CA PHE A 12 26.10 -8.66 20.77
C PHE A 12 24.76 -9.39 20.84
N ILE A 13 24.80 -10.72 20.97
CA ILE A 13 23.66 -11.55 21.37
C ILE A 13 24.21 -12.53 22.42
N THR A 14 23.94 -12.25 23.69
CA THR A 14 24.09 -13.13 24.88
C THR A 14 25.36 -14.00 24.98
N ASP A 15 26.31 -13.58 25.82
CA ASP A 15 27.36 -14.30 26.61
C ASP A 15 27.91 -15.69 26.17
N THR A 16 27.85 -16.03 24.89
CA THR A 16 28.64 -17.15 24.33
C THR A 16 29.37 -16.66 23.09
N TYR A 17 30.68 -16.53 23.26
CA TYR A 17 31.62 -16.12 22.23
C TYR A 17 31.70 -17.21 21.15
N VAL A 18 31.19 -16.97 19.95
CA VAL A 18 31.44 -17.80 18.77
C VAL A 18 32.29 -16.99 17.81
N GLU A 19 33.60 -17.29 17.78
CA GLU A 19 34.52 -16.78 16.77
C GLU A 19 34.13 -17.37 15.41
N CYS A 20 33.35 -16.63 14.62
CA CYS A 20 33.12 -16.96 13.23
C CYS A 20 34.32 -16.48 12.40
N GLU A 21 35.37 -17.30 12.32
CA GLU A 21 36.38 -17.15 11.28
C GLU A 21 35.68 -17.19 9.91
N THR A 22 35.89 -16.20 9.05
CA THR A 22 35.46 -16.31 7.65
C THR A 22 36.32 -17.38 6.99
N PRO A 23 35.78 -18.54 6.57
CA PRO A 23 36.61 -19.55 5.94
C PRO A 23 37.01 -19.07 4.55
N THR A 24 38.23 -18.58 4.41
CA THR A 24 38.94 -18.55 3.13
C THR A 24 39.36 -19.99 2.80
N GLY A 25 38.38 -20.84 2.51
CA GLY A 25 38.61 -22.27 2.29
C GLY A 25 37.39 -22.92 1.66
N LYS A 26 37.62 -23.84 0.73
CA LYS A 26 36.61 -24.59 -0.05
C LYS A 26 35.83 -25.59 0.83
N GLY A 27 35.14 -25.10 1.85
CA GLY A 27 34.23 -25.86 2.71
C GLY A 27 32.77 -25.62 2.33
N ASN A 28 31.91 -26.60 2.58
CA ASN A 28 30.47 -26.53 2.26
C ASN A 28 29.77 -25.61 3.27
N VAL A 29 29.65 -24.32 2.93
CA VAL A 29 28.99 -23.31 3.77
C VAL A 29 27.48 -23.62 3.86
N PRO A 30 26.89 -23.70 5.07
CA PRO A 30 25.45 -23.87 5.26
C PRO A 30 24.62 -22.88 4.43
N ARG A 31 23.56 -23.38 3.78
CA ARG A 31 22.74 -22.59 2.84
C ARG A 31 22.20 -21.29 3.44
N PHE A 32 21.86 -21.28 4.74
CA PHE A 32 21.31 -20.09 5.38
C PHE A 32 22.34 -18.95 5.45
N ILE A 33 23.63 -19.26 5.66
CA ILE A 33 24.72 -18.27 5.62
C ILE A 33 24.86 -17.71 4.20
N LYS A 34 24.81 -18.58 3.19
CA LYS A 34 24.85 -18.17 1.77
C LYS A 34 23.66 -17.30 1.34
N LEU A 35 22.50 -17.47 1.98
CA LEU A 35 21.30 -16.65 1.74
C LEU A 35 21.33 -15.31 2.49
N SER A 36 22.07 -15.24 3.60
CA SER A 36 22.29 -14.00 4.34
C SER A 36 23.29 -13.07 3.65
N GLU A 37 24.11 -13.60 2.73
CA GLU A 37 24.94 -12.77 1.87
C GLU A 37 24.09 -11.89 0.96
N HIS A 38 24.45 -10.61 0.87
CA HIS A 38 23.84 -9.70 -0.10
C HIS A 38 24.02 -10.25 -1.53
N LYS A 39 23.01 -10.05 -2.40
CA LYS A 39 23.10 -10.48 -3.79
C LYS A 39 24.25 -9.74 -4.48
N ARG A 40 25.19 -10.49 -5.06
CA ARG A 40 26.26 -9.91 -5.89
C ARG A 40 25.65 -9.39 -7.17
N LEU A 41 25.84 -8.09 -7.43
CA LEU A 41 25.42 -7.46 -8.68
C LEU A 41 26.29 -8.00 -9.84
N ASP A 42 25.70 -8.12 -11.03
CA ASP A 42 26.45 -8.46 -12.24
C ASP A 42 27.52 -7.39 -12.51
N LYS A 43 28.69 -7.78 -13.01
CA LYS A 43 29.78 -6.86 -13.36
C LYS A 43 29.36 -5.85 -14.44
N ARG A 44 28.36 -6.18 -15.25
CA ARG A 44 27.79 -5.32 -16.30
C ARG A 44 26.69 -4.39 -15.77
N PHE A 45 26.27 -4.54 -14.52
CA PHE A 45 25.24 -3.71 -13.92
C PHE A 45 25.78 -2.31 -13.68
N GLN A 46 25.31 -1.35 -14.48
CA GLN A 46 25.49 0.06 -14.21
C GLN A 46 24.21 0.59 -13.54
N PRO A 47 24.26 1.01 -12.27
CA PRO A 47 23.09 1.61 -11.65
C PRO A 47 22.79 2.94 -12.33
N ASN A 48 21.53 3.17 -12.73
CA ASN A 48 21.08 4.44 -13.33
C ASN A 48 21.29 5.68 -12.44
N ARG A 49 21.64 5.46 -11.16
CA ARG A 49 21.90 6.48 -10.16
C ARG A 49 22.99 5.97 -9.20
N PRO A 50 23.98 6.79 -8.80
CA PRO A 50 24.90 6.37 -7.74
C PRO A 50 24.12 6.01 -6.47
N ALA A 51 24.45 4.88 -5.84
CA ALA A 51 23.77 4.39 -4.64
C ALA A 51 23.88 5.36 -3.44
N ALA A 52 24.90 6.21 -3.45
CA ALA A 52 25.05 7.30 -2.50
C ALA A 52 24.18 8.48 -2.91
N TRP A 53 23.13 8.76 -2.14
CA TRP A 53 22.49 10.06 -2.17
C TRP A 53 23.51 11.06 -1.64
N SER A 54 24.01 11.95 -2.50
CA SER A 54 24.94 13.01 -2.08
C SER A 54 24.20 13.96 -1.14
N VAL A 55 24.40 13.74 0.15
CA VAL A 55 23.89 14.63 1.20
C VAL A 55 24.76 15.89 1.20
N LYS A 56 24.14 17.07 1.27
CA LYS A 56 24.87 18.35 1.36
C LYS A 56 25.78 18.32 2.60
N SER A 57 26.99 18.85 2.49
CA SER A 57 27.95 18.92 3.62
C SER A 57 27.39 19.65 4.85
N GLY A 58 26.49 20.61 4.65
CA GLY A 58 25.73 21.25 5.73
C GLY A 58 24.85 20.27 6.50
N THR A 59 24.15 19.37 5.80
CA THR A 59 23.27 18.36 6.39
C THR A 59 24.04 17.30 7.18
N MET A 60 25.26 16.94 6.76
CA MET A 60 26.13 16.02 7.54
C MET A 60 26.62 16.63 8.87
N ARG A 61 26.56 17.95 9.02
CA ARG A 61 26.97 18.68 10.24
C ARG A 61 25.79 19.02 11.15
N VAL A 62 24.56 18.72 10.74
CA VAL A 62 23.37 18.96 11.55
C VAL A 62 23.38 17.99 12.72
N LYS A 63 23.45 18.55 13.93
CA LYS A 63 23.21 17.79 15.17
C LYS A 63 21.70 17.66 15.38
N LEU A 64 21.28 16.53 15.92
CA LEU A 64 19.89 16.29 16.27
C LEU A 64 19.41 17.35 17.27
N SER A 65 18.16 17.79 17.11
CA SER A 65 17.49 18.60 18.13
C SER A 65 17.22 17.74 19.37
N PRO A 66 17.25 18.30 20.59
CA PRO A 66 16.91 17.55 21.80
C PRO A 66 15.54 16.85 21.70
N ARG A 67 14.56 17.48 21.04
CA ARG A 67 13.25 16.87 20.78
C ARG A 67 13.34 15.62 19.89
N THR A 68 14.18 15.66 18.86
CA THR A 68 14.38 14.49 17.98
C THR A 68 15.14 13.38 18.68
N GLU A 69 16.04 13.71 19.62
CA GLU A 69 16.70 12.69 20.47
C GLU A 69 15.70 12.04 21.43
N GLU A 70 14.77 12.79 22.00
CA GLU A 70 13.69 12.25 22.82
C GLU A 70 12.77 11.32 22.02
N LEU A 71 12.38 11.71 20.81
CA LEU A 71 11.52 10.91 19.93
C LEU A 71 12.22 9.68 19.36
N ALA A 72 13.54 9.71 19.21
CA ALA A 72 14.33 8.58 18.74
C ALA A 72 14.46 7.47 19.81
N LYS A 73 14.20 7.77 21.08
CA LYS A 73 14.11 6.75 22.13
C LYS A 73 12.87 5.89 21.87
N PRO A 74 12.98 4.55 21.92
CA PRO A 74 11.80 3.70 21.82
C PRO A 74 10.82 4.06 22.93
N LYS A 75 9.52 4.11 22.61
CA LYS A 75 8.48 4.30 23.63
C LYS A 75 8.61 3.19 24.66
N SER A 76 8.68 3.54 25.94
CA SER A 76 8.63 2.54 27.01
C SER A 76 7.31 1.78 26.90
N ILE A 77 7.39 0.46 26.80
CA ILE A 77 6.22 -0.41 26.96
C ILE A 77 5.58 -0.06 28.30
N HIS A 78 4.26 0.16 28.31
CA HIS A 78 3.52 0.42 29.54
C HIS A 78 3.79 -0.72 30.52
N LYS A 79 4.33 -0.41 31.70
CA LYS A 79 4.91 -1.41 32.62
C LYS A 79 3.88 -2.40 33.13
N ASP A 80 2.68 -1.90 33.36
CA ASP A 80 1.59 -2.71 33.87
C ASP A 80 0.68 -3.03 32.68
N PRO A 81 0.30 -4.28 32.40
CA PRO A 81 -0.89 -4.50 31.60
C PRO A 81 -1.99 -3.67 32.26
N ILE A 82 -2.74 -2.89 31.47
CA ILE A 82 -3.98 -2.32 31.99
C ILE A 82 -4.88 -3.53 32.19
N ASP A 83 -4.79 -4.12 33.38
CA ASP A 83 -5.76 -5.06 33.86
C ASP A 83 -7.03 -4.23 34.03
N VAL A 84 -7.84 -4.22 32.97
CA VAL A 84 -9.19 -3.67 33.07
C VAL A 84 -9.87 -4.57 34.09
N GLU A 85 -10.03 -4.09 35.31
CA GLU A 85 -10.83 -4.77 36.33
C GLU A 85 -12.25 -4.89 35.78
N ILE A 86 -12.56 -6.07 35.23
CA ILE A 86 -13.89 -6.38 34.73
C ILE A 86 -14.75 -6.56 35.98
N ASN A 87 -15.55 -5.55 36.31
CA ASN A 87 -16.55 -5.69 37.36
C ASN A 87 -17.46 -6.88 37.06
N ASP A 88 -17.80 -7.66 38.09
CA ASP A 88 -18.71 -8.81 37.96
C ASP A 88 -20.04 -8.41 37.30
N ASP A 89 -20.49 -7.18 37.54
CA ASP A 89 -21.67 -6.58 36.90
C ASP A 89 -21.60 -6.54 35.37
N ILE A 90 -20.40 -6.38 34.79
CA ILE A 90 -20.17 -6.41 33.34
C ILE A 90 -20.15 -7.86 32.85
N LEU A 91 -19.62 -8.77 33.66
CA LEU A 91 -19.52 -10.20 33.34
C LEU A 91 -20.91 -10.88 33.31
N PHE A 92 -21.83 -10.41 34.17
CA PHE A 92 -23.21 -10.91 34.28
C PHE A 92 -24.26 -9.94 33.72
N ALA A 93 -23.84 -8.91 32.97
CA ALA A 93 -24.77 -7.95 32.38
C ALA A 93 -25.75 -8.67 31.43
N VAL A 94 -27.04 -8.62 31.77
CA VAL A 94 -28.11 -9.12 30.90
C VAL A 94 -28.24 -8.17 29.72
N SER A 95 -28.25 -8.72 28.50
CA SER A 95 -28.46 -7.96 27.28
C SER A 95 -29.83 -7.26 27.32
N SER A 96 -29.88 -6.02 26.83
CA SER A 96 -31.14 -5.32 26.66
C SER A 96 -32.04 -6.02 25.63
N THR A 97 -33.35 -5.88 25.76
CA THR A 97 -34.31 -6.41 24.76
C THR A 97 -34.00 -5.95 23.34
N ARG A 98 -33.53 -4.70 23.18
CA ARG A 98 -33.08 -4.16 21.90
C ARG A 98 -31.85 -4.87 21.35
N THR A 99 -30.86 -5.17 22.20
CA THR A 99 -29.66 -5.90 21.77
C THR A 99 -29.99 -7.33 21.38
N ASP A 100 -30.95 -7.97 22.05
CA ASP A 100 -31.43 -9.30 21.67
C ASP A 100 -32.10 -9.27 20.29
N GLN A 101 -32.98 -8.28 20.05
CA GLN A 101 -33.61 -8.06 18.74
C GLN A 101 -32.60 -7.77 17.63
N LEU A 102 -31.49 -7.08 17.94
CA LEU A 102 -30.42 -6.82 16.97
C LEU A 102 -29.52 -8.03 16.74
N ALA A 103 -29.44 -8.94 17.71
CA ALA A 103 -28.68 -10.18 17.64
C ALA A 103 -29.43 -11.29 16.89
N GLU A 104 -30.76 -11.18 16.76
CA GLU A 104 -31.56 -12.04 15.89
C GLU A 104 -31.07 -11.95 14.44
N HIS A 105 -31.02 -13.10 13.76
CA HIS A 105 -30.63 -13.14 12.35
C HIS A 105 -31.67 -12.38 11.52
N LYS A 106 -31.20 -11.52 10.64
CA LYS A 106 -32.08 -10.88 9.66
C LYS A 106 -32.52 -11.93 8.65
N ILE A 107 -33.83 -12.15 8.56
CA ILE A 107 -34.41 -12.97 7.51
C ILE A 107 -34.38 -12.14 6.23
N HIS A 108 -33.45 -12.47 5.35
CA HIS A 108 -33.40 -11.90 4.01
C HIS A 108 -34.29 -12.72 3.08
N SER A 109 -35.32 -12.10 2.53
CA SER A 109 -36.04 -12.67 1.39
C SER A 109 -35.20 -12.51 0.14
N ASP A 110 -35.20 -13.52 -0.73
CA ASP A 110 -34.57 -13.39 -2.04
C ASP A 110 -35.19 -12.20 -2.77
N PRO A 111 -34.39 -11.25 -3.29
CA PRO A 111 -34.94 -10.15 -4.06
C PRO A 111 -35.68 -10.72 -5.29
N PRO A 112 -36.76 -10.07 -5.74
CA PRO A 112 -37.48 -10.53 -6.91
C PRO A 112 -36.54 -10.63 -8.12
N ALA A 113 -36.73 -11.66 -8.94
CA ALA A 113 -35.90 -11.88 -10.12
C ALA A 113 -35.92 -10.62 -11.01
N ARG A 114 -34.74 -10.06 -11.28
CA ARG A 114 -34.58 -8.88 -12.12
C ARG A 114 -35.14 -9.16 -13.51
N LYS A 115 -36.04 -8.31 -14.00
CA LYS A 115 -36.70 -8.49 -15.31
C LYS A 115 -35.76 -8.19 -16.51
N SER A 116 -34.62 -7.54 -16.28
CA SER A 116 -33.65 -7.20 -17.34
C SER A 116 -32.23 -7.66 -16.99
N TYR A 117 -31.59 -8.35 -17.96
CA TYR A 117 -30.19 -8.81 -17.91
C TYR A 117 -29.21 -7.81 -18.52
N LEU A 118 -29.70 -6.68 -19.01
CA LEU A 118 -28.87 -5.68 -19.64
C LEU A 118 -28.19 -4.87 -18.53
N TRP A 119 -26.90 -4.57 -18.69
CA TRP A 119 -26.09 -3.70 -17.82
C TRP A 119 -26.59 -2.24 -17.76
N ASP A 120 -27.87 -2.03 -18.01
CA ASP A 120 -28.57 -0.79 -17.79
C ASP A 120 -28.67 -0.58 -16.29
N TYR A 121 -28.03 0.49 -15.83
CA TYR A 121 -28.11 1.02 -14.49
C TYR A 121 -29.56 0.93 -13.97
N PRO A 122 -29.86 0.03 -13.03
CA PRO A 122 -31.22 -0.11 -12.55
C PRO A 122 -31.43 1.02 -11.57
N TYR A 123 -32.22 2.00 -12.00
CA TYR A 123 -32.94 2.84 -11.06
C TYR A 123 -33.67 1.88 -10.10
N TRP A 124 -33.34 1.93 -8.82
CA TRP A 124 -33.79 1.00 -7.76
C TRP A 124 -35.31 1.03 -7.51
N ASP A 125 -36.10 1.56 -8.45
CA ASP A 125 -37.53 1.84 -8.32
C ASP A 125 -38.40 0.61 -8.06
N HIS A 126 -37.94 -0.57 -8.45
CA HIS A 126 -38.64 -1.85 -8.26
C HIS A 126 -38.33 -2.51 -6.91
N GLU A 127 -37.29 -2.05 -6.22
CA GLU A 127 -36.90 -2.54 -4.90
C GLU A 127 -37.36 -1.61 -3.77
N ILE A 128 -37.78 -0.39 -4.11
CA ILE A 128 -38.31 0.59 -3.16
C ILE A 128 -39.83 0.43 -3.08
N SER A 129 -40.34 0.08 -1.90
CA SER A 129 -41.79 0.06 -1.62
C SER A 129 -42.43 1.43 -1.92
N GLU A 130 -43.66 1.44 -2.44
CA GLU A 130 -44.43 2.67 -2.68
C GLU A 130 -44.62 3.50 -1.40
N GLU A 131 -44.66 2.83 -0.24
CA GLU A 131 -44.67 3.50 1.06
C GLU A 131 -43.37 4.26 1.32
N ALA A 132 -42.22 3.68 1.00
CA ALA A 132 -40.93 4.32 1.18
C ALA A 132 -40.75 5.54 0.27
N LYS A 133 -41.40 5.57 -0.90
CA LYS A 133 -41.40 6.72 -1.82
C LYS A 133 -42.25 7.90 -1.31
N THR A 134 -43.25 7.61 -0.47
CA THR A 134 -44.21 8.60 0.04
C THR A 134 -43.90 9.09 1.45
N VAL A 135 -42.96 8.45 2.15
CA VAL A 135 -42.54 8.85 3.50
C VAL A 135 -41.84 10.20 3.51
N SER A 136 -42.37 11.12 4.32
CA SER A 136 -41.72 12.40 4.62
C SER A 136 -40.62 12.23 5.67
N PRO A 137 -39.43 12.86 5.50
CA PRO A 137 -38.36 12.75 6.48
C PRO A 137 -38.77 13.37 7.82
N THR A 138 -38.32 12.76 8.92
CA THR A 138 -38.51 13.32 10.26
C THR A 138 -37.72 14.63 10.42
N GLU A 139 -38.15 15.50 11.34
CA GLU A 139 -37.48 16.79 11.60
C GLU A 139 -35.98 16.64 11.89
N ARG A 140 -35.60 15.59 12.61
CA ARG A 140 -34.18 15.26 12.88
C ARG A 140 -33.41 14.97 11.59
N ILE A 141 -33.99 14.23 10.66
CA ILE A 141 -33.36 13.93 9.37
C ILE A 141 -33.19 15.23 8.57
N VAL A 142 -34.20 16.10 8.57
CA VAL A 142 -34.12 17.42 7.92
C VAL A 142 -32.99 18.27 8.53
N GLN A 143 -32.83 18.26 9.85
CA GLN A 143 -31.72 18.97 10.52
C GLN A 143 -30.36 18.39 10.15
N LEU A 144 -30.22 17.06 10.11
CA LEU A 144 -28.96 16.38 9.75
C LEU A 144 -28.62 16.53 8.26
N ALA A 145 -29.63 16.67 7.40
CA ALA A 145 -29.48 16.91 5.98
C ALA A 145 -29.00 18.34 5.66
N LYS A 146 -29.11 19.28 6.61
CA LYS A 146 -28.51 20.60 6.45
C LYS A 146 -26.99 20.44 6.36
N PRO A 147 -26.35 20.93 5.29
CA PRO A 147 -24.89 20.86 5.20
C PRO A 147 -24.29 21.61 6.38
N LYS A 148 -23.11 21.15 6.83
CA LYS A 148 -22.33 21.92 7.80
C LYS A 148 -22.00 23.27 7.17
N GLY A 149 -22.12 24.34 7.96
CA GLY A 149 -21.68 25.66 7.55
C GLY A 149 -20.18 25.66 7.24
N ASP A 150 -19.78 26.65 6.45
CA ASP A 150 -18.37 26.87 6.16
C ASP A 150 -17.56 27.08 7.45
N TYR A 151 -16.31 26.62 7.44
CA TYR A 151 -15.40 26.86 8.55
C TYR A 151 -15.13 28.37 8.71
N ALA A 152 -14.91 28.85 9.95
CA ALA A 152 -14.74 30.27 10.24
C ALA A 152 -13.59 30.97 9.46
N GLY A 153 -12.63 30.21 8.94
CA GLY A 153 -11.55 30.69 8.07
C GLY A 153 -11.65 30.22 6.62
N TYR A 154 -12.81 29.73 6.17
CA TYR A 154 -12.99 29.34 4.79
C TYR A 154 -12.93 30.57 3.89
N VAL A 155 -11.95 30.57 2.99
CA VAL A 155 -11.84 31.56 1.92
C VAL A 155 -12.21 30.82 0.62
N PRO A 156 -13.29 31.23 -0.08
CA PRO A 156 -13.65 30.59 -1.33
C PRO A 156 -12.53 30.75 -2.36
N SER A 157 -12.47 29.86 -3.34
CA SER A 157 -11.53 30.00 -4.44
C SER A 157 -11.69 31.38 -5.08
N ARG A 158 -10.56 32.00 -5.44
CA ARG A 158 -10.53 33.24 -6.21
C ARG A 158 -11.42 33.06 -7.47
N PRO A 159 -12.33 34.00 -7.76
CA PRO A 159 -13.20 33.91 -8.93
C PRO A 159 -12.34 33.76 -10.20
N LEU A 160 -12.78 32.92 -11.14
CA LEU A 160 -12.07 32.71 -12.41
C LEU A 160 -12.01 33.98 -13.27
N ASP A 161 -12.97 34.89 -13.11
CA ASP A 161 -13.14 36.08 -13.96
C ASP A 161 -12.25 37.27 -13.55
N GLN A 162 -11.08 37.02 -12.95
CA GLN A 162 -10.17 38.13 -12.68
C GLN A 162 -9.63 38.70 -13.99
N PRO A 163 -9.75 40.03 -14.21
CA PRO A 163 -9.19 40.64 -15.40
C PRO A 163 -7.68 40.42 -15.41
N VAL A 164 -7.20 39.80 -16.47
CA VAL A 164 -5.76 39.67 -16.73
C VAL A 164 -5.21 41.07 -16.96
N SER A 165 -4.09 41.41 -16.33
CA SER A 165 -3.49 42.74 -16.52
C SER A 165 -3.05 42.93 -17.97
N GLU A 166 -3.16 44.15 -18.48
CA GLU A 166 -2.76 44.48 -19.86
C GLU A 166 -1.32 44.06 -20.16
N THR A 167 -0.43 44.19 -19.17
CA THR A 167 0.98 43.77 -19.23
C THR A 167 1.17 42.27 -19.47
N VAL A 168 0.27 41.44 -18.94
CA VAL A 168 0.31 39.99 -19.12
C VAL A 168 -0.31 39.61 -20.47
N MET A 169 -1.34 40.33 -20.92
CA MET A 169 -1.91 40.14 -22.25
C MET A 169 -0.94 40.54 -23.36
N SER A 170 -0.11 41.57 -23.14
CA SER A 170 0.93 42.01 -24.07
C SER A 170 2.26 41.28 -23.91
N TYR A 171 2.36 40.29 -23.02
CA TYR A 171 3.63 39.62 -22.73
C TYR A 171 4.03 38.66 -23.85
N THR A 172 5.22 38.87 -24.43
CA THR A 172 5.85 37.95 -25.38
C THR A 172 6.71 36.94 -24.64
N ALA A 173 6.50 35.65 -24.90
CA ALA A 173 7.31 34.59 -24.29
C ALA A 173 8.80 34.76 -24.62
N THR A 174 9.67 34.42 -23.68
CA THR A 174 11.12 34.40 -23.94
C THR A 174 11.50 33.18 -24.79
N GLU A 175 12.58 33.28 -25.55
CA GLU A 175 13.09 32.18 -26.39
C GLU A 175 13.22 30.86 -25.60
N ARG A 176 13.71 30.94 -24.37
CA ARG A 176 13.78 29.80 -23.43
C ARG A 176 12.42 29.14 -23.17
N ILE A 177 11.36 29.93 -22.97
CA ILE A 177 10.01 29.43 -22.73
C ILE A 177 9.48 28.77 -24.01
N GLU A 178 9.74 29.36 -25.17
CA GLU A 178 9.34 28.78 -26.46
C GLU A 178 10.06 27.46 -26.74
N GLU A 179 11.35 27.35 -26.42
CA GLU A 179 12.11 26.09 -26.51
C GLU A 179 11.52 25.00 -25.60
N LEU A 180 11.15 25.36 -24.36
CA LEU A 180 10.58 24.43 -23.39
C LEU A 180 9.14 24.04 -23.73
N ALA A 181 8.40 24.92 -24.40
CA ALA A 181 7.06 24.65 -24.88
C ALA A 181 7.04 23.64 -26.04
N LYS A 182 8.15 23.49 -26.77
CA LYS A 182 8.26 22.45 -27.81
C LYS A 182 8.22 21.07 -27.15
N PRO A 183 7.33 20.17 -27.60
CA PRO A 183 7.30 18.82 -27.07
C PRO A 183 8.64 18.13 -27.34
N LYS A 184 9.16 17.42 -26.35
CA LYS A 184 10.39 16.65 -26.52
C LYS A 184 10.16 15.60 -27.60
N SER A 185 10.84 15.73 -28.74
CA SER A 185 10.82 14.73 -29.80
C SER A 185 11.42 13.45 -29.23
N ARG A 186 10.54 12.49 -28.91
CA ARG A 186 10.98 11.13 -28.68
C ARG A 186 11.33 10.61 -30.07
N ILE A 187 12.59 10.23 -30.28
CA ILE A 187 12.92 9.33 -31.38
C ILE A 187 11.96 8.17 -31.17
N ALA A 188 10.95 8.03 -32.05
CA ALA A 188 10.07 6.89 -32.02
C ALA A 188 11.02 5.70 -31.98
N ALA A 189 10.90 4.86 -30.96
CA ALA A 189 11.61 3.59 -30.93
C ALA A 189 11.01 2.78 -32.08
N ALA A 190 11.44 3.08 -33.31
CA ALA A 190 11.14 2.36 -34.53
C ALA A 190 11.97 1.08 -34.54
N LYS A 191 11.96 0.36 -33.42
CA LYS A 191 11.98 -1.08 -33.50
C LYS A 191 10.54 -1.45 -33.80
N ALA A 192 10.25 -1.59 -35.09
CA ALA A 192 9.06 -2.25 -35.60
C ALA A 192 9.11 -3.75 -35.27
N GLU A 193 9.51 -4.09 -34.04
CA GLU A 193 9.44 -5.44 -33.51
C GLU A 193 8.02 -5.59 -32.98
N ASP A 194 7.27 -6.48 -33.64
CA ASP A 194 5.92 -6.85 -33.24
C ASP A 194 5.95 -7.33 -31.76
N PRO A 195 5.22 -6.67 -30.85
CA PRO A 195 5.23 -6.98 -29.42
C PRO A 195 4.70 -8.38 -29.10
N PHE A 196 4.09 -9.07 -30.07
CA PHE A 196 3.58 -10.43 -29.93
C PHE A 196 4.55 -11.51 -30.45
N VAL A 197 5.75 -11.14 -30.90
CA VAL A 197 6.75 -12.11 -31.37
C VAL A 197 7.35 -12.87 -30.17
N ILE A 198 6.98 -14.14 -30.06
CA ILE A 198 7.52 -15.08 -29.08
C ILE A 198 8.83 -15.68 -29.62
N SER A 199 9.87 -15.74 -28.80
CA SER A 199 11.16 -16.35 -29.16
C SER A 199 11.06 -17.85 -29.43
N GLU A 200 11.89 -18.38 -30.32
CA GLU A 200 11.93 -19.82 -30.64
C GLU A 200 12.23 -20.68 -29.41
N ALA A 201 13.10 -20.20 -28.52
CA ALA A 201 13.41 -20.86 -27.25
C ALA A 201 12.16 -20.99 -26.36
N ALA A 202 11.28 -19.99 -26.35
CA ALA A 202 10.03 -20.06 -25.60
C ALA A 202 9.00 -20.98 -26.26
N LYS A 203 8.93 -21.02 -27.61
CA LYS A 203 8.08 -21.97 -28.36
C LYS A 203 8.49 -23.42 -28.14
N ASN A 204 9.80 -23.67 -28.01
CA ASN A 204 10.37 -25.01 -27.84
C ASN A 204 10.60 -25.39 -26.38
N ALA A 205 10.18 -24.56 -25.42
CA ALA A 205 10.37 -24.83 -24.00
C ALA A 205 9.48 -26.00 -23.54
N VAL A 206 10.11 -27.03 -22.98
CA VAL A 206 9.42 -28.21 -22.41
C VAL A 206 9.26 -28.05 -20.91
N ALA A 207 8.12 -28.48 -20.37
CA ALA A 207 7.85 -28.45 -18.94
C ALA A 207 8.88 -29.30 -18.17
N THR A 208 9.29 -28.83 -16.98
CA THR A 208 10.15 -29.64 -16.10
C THR A 208 9.34 -30.77 -15.47
N SER A 209 10.00 -31.89 -15.15
CA SER A 209 9.36 -33.06 -14.51
C SER A 209 8.60 -32.73 -13.22
N ARG A 210 9.00 -31.67 -12.50
CA ARG A 210 8.27 -31.17 -11.34
C ARG A 210 6.95 -30.49 -11.73
N LEU A 211 6.95 -29.67 -12.78
CA LEU A 211 5.74 -29.01 -13.27
C LEU A 211 4.74 -30.03 -13.81
N GLU A 212 5.21 -31.07 -14.50
CA GLU A 212 4.37 -32.18 -14.93
C GLU A 212 3.67 -32.86 -13.75
N LYS A 213 4.40 -33.13 -12.66
CA LYS A 213 3.82 -33.70 -11.42
C LYS A 213 2.80 -32.78 -10.76
N LEU A 214 3.03 -31.47 -10.78
CA LEU A 214 2.11 -30.48 -10.20
C LEU A 214 0.87 -30.24 -11.06
N ALA A 215 0.96 -30.46 -12.38
CA ALA A 215 -0.16 -30.36 -13.29
C ALA A 215 -1.14 -31.54 -13.14
N ILE A 216 -0.76 -32.62 -12.46
CA ILE A 216 -1.67 -33.71 -12.09
C ILE A 216 -2.69 -33.15 -11.10
N PRO A 217 -4.00 -33.24 -11.38
CA PRO A 217 -5.03 -32.73 -10.49
C PRO A 217 -4.96 -33.44 -9.14
N LEU A 218 -5.04 -32.68 -8.06
CA LEU A 218 -5.15 -33.25 -6.72
C LEU A 218 -6.43 -34.10 -6.64
N PRO A 219 -6.38 -35.30 -6.02
CA PRO A 219 -7.56 -36.13 -5.88
C PRO A 219 -8.65 -35.35 -5.13
N ARG A 220 -9.86 -35.34 -5.69
CA ARG A 220 -11.03 -34.73 -5.03
C ARG A 220 -11.21 -35.38 -3.66
N LYS A 221 -11.31 -34.56 -2.62
CA LYS A 221 -11.61 -35.01 -1.25
C LYS A 221 -13.01 -35.62 -1.24
N VAL A 222 -13.11 -36.94 -1.38
CA VAL A 222 -14.38 -37.65 -1.28
C VAL A 222 -14.72 -37.77 0.20
N THR A 223 -15.56 -36.86 0.70
CA THR A 223 -16.16 -37.01 2.03
C THR A 223 -17.37 -37.95 1.89
N ARG A 224 -17.32 -39.12 2.56
CA ARG A 224 -18.49 -40.00 2.63
C ARG A 224 -19.56 -39.30 3.46
N LYS A 225 -20.77 -39.18 2.91
CA LYS A 225 -21.94 -38.80 3.72
C LYS A 225 -22.17 -39.90 4.75
N LYS A 226 -22.25 -39.54 6.03
CA LYS A 226 -22.73 -40.47 7.06
C LYS A 226 -24.22 -40.70 6.79
N LEU A 227 -24.60 -41.95 6.60
CA LEU A 227 -25.99 -42.40 6.59
C LEU A 227 -26.49 -42.50 8.04
#